data_AF-A0A7W0Y7G8-F1
#
_entry.id   AF-A0A7W0Y7G8-F1
#
_cell.length_a   1.000
_cell.length_b   1.000
_cell.length_c   1.000
_cell.angle_alpha   90.00
_cell.angle_beta   90.00
_cell.angle_gamma   90.00
#
_symmetry.space_group_name_H-M   'P 1'
#
loop_
_entity.id
_entity.type
_entity.pdbx_description
1 polymer ?
#
loop_
_entity_poly.entity_id
_entity_poly.type
_entity_poly.pdbx_seq_one_letter_code
_entity_poly.pdbx_strand_id
1 'polypeptide(L)'
;MLRLAAAAVLLSSLAGCDLYWEDDPPQPCAYYLTPAQDHRNPETGVCEPNYGGGGGCGYEDDGYCGPCPAAASDSISQQWPTCYGACSNLDEYSCLAEPGCHAAYNANARADAGPAFMACWDIAPLPVAQGYCEGLDAYSCAMHDDCAGYFEVEYGPDDSMSGSRFSFCGSEQPTAGCLATTCAPGTHCEEQCYGDCGTGTGDPMTGACPAESMSCYPMCVPDNTYSCANVDCGPGYQCVEQCDGGGGKDPMDPTGGAPEPGYCYPTCIQIVNEPGECYGELWCDAVPPACPSPATTPGVANGCYTGYCIPVAQCGPQDPGSCEPAACAVPAPSCPSNTTAGVKNGCWTGYCIPDAACPQVPCEAVTTEAACLGRMECTPVYTGSDCTCDPSGCTCTSQAFSRCESWLL
;
A
#
# COMPACT_ATOMS: atom_id res chain seq x y z
N MET A 1 19.00 -19.64 -41.35
CA MET A 1 20.04 -20.48 -42.01
C MET A 1 21.18 -20.70 -41.03
N LEU A 2 21.20 -21.82 -40.31
CA LEU A 2 22.39 -22.65 -40.06
C LEU A 2 21.90 -23.94 -39.36
N ARG A 3 22.26 -25.08 -39.94
CA ARG A 3 22.00 -26.47 -39.50
C ARG A 3 23.33 -27.05 -38.99
N LEU A 4 23.32 -28.01 -38.05
CA LEU A 4 24.23 -29.18 -37.92
C LEU A 4 24.00 -29.84 -36.53
N ALA A 5 23.32 -31.00 -36.45
CA ALA A 5 23.85 -32.39 -36.42
C ALA A 5 24.35 -32.81 -35.02
N ALA A 6 23.70 -33.72 -34.26
CA ALA A 6 23.46 -35.16 -34.42
C ALA A 6 24.73 -36.05 -34.36
N ALA A 7 24.96 -36.75 -33.23
CA ALA A 7 25.65 -38.06 -33.06
C ALA A 7 25.65 -38.43 -31.56
N ALA A 8 24.90 -39.43 -31.07
CA ALA A 8 25.10 -40.88 -31.16
C ALA A 8 26.29 -41.42 -30.33
N VAL A 9 26.03 -41.85 -29.09
CA VAL A 9 26.82 -42.89 -28.39
C VAL A 9 25.85 -43.86 -27.69
N LEU A 10 25.46 -44.89 -28.44
CA LEU A 10 25.11 -46.21 -27.92
C LEU A 10 26.45 -46.92 -27.62
N LEU A 11 26.63 -47.54 -26.44
CA LEU A 11 27.22 -48.88 -26.28
C LEU A 11 27.35 -49.31 -24.79
N SER A 12 26.75 -50.47 -24.48
CA SER A 12 27.33 -51.56 -23.66
C SER A 12 27.36 -51.47 -22.13
N SER A 13 26.45 -52.18 -21.45
CA SER A 13 26.77 -53.46 -20.76
C SER A 13 25.57 -54.03 -19.99
N LEU A 14 24.88 -54.97 -20.62
CA LEU A 14 24.16 -56.06 -19.95
C LEU A 14 25.19 -57.07 -19.46
N ALA A 15 25.41 -57.17 -18.15
CA ALA A 15 25.97 -58.35 -17.48
C ALA A 15 25.80 -58.19 -15.97
N GLY A 16 25.05 -59.10 -15.34
CA GLY A 16 24.97 -59.18 -13.88
C GLY A 16 23.60 -59.55 -13.31
N CYS A 17 22.95 -60.60 -13.84
CA CYS A 17 22.00 -61.34 -13.02
C CYS A 17 22.82 -62.33 -12.18
N ASP A 18 23.18 -61.92 -10.96
CA ASP A 18 23.72 -62.83 -9.96
C ASP A 18 22.55 -63.63 -9.36
N LEU A 19 22.47 -64.93 -9.69
CA LEU A 19 21.61 -65.89 -9.03
C LEU A 19 22.38 -66.50 -7.85
N TYR A 20 22.39 -65.82 -6.70
CA TYR A 20 22.85 -66.42 -5.45
C TYR A 20 21.73 -67.32 -4.88
N TRP A 21 22.02 -68.63 -4.86
CA TRP A 21 21.27 -69.66 -4.14
C TRP A 21 22.12 -70.14 -2.96
N GLU A 22 22.44 -69.24 -2.04
CA GLU A 22 23.09 -69.60 -0.78
C GLU A 22 22.05 -69.60 0.33
N ASP A 23 22.00 -70.71 1.07
CA ASP A 23 21.30 -70.92 2.34
C ASP A 23 21.87 -70.00 3.43
N ASP A 24 21.73 -68.68 3.24
CA ASP A 24 22.11 -67.71 4.25
C ASP A 24 21.22 -67.92 5.48
N PRO A 25 21.80 -68.02 6.69
CA PRO A 25 21.02 -67.96 7.91
C PRO A 25 20.19 -66.67 7.87
N PRO A 26 18.92 -66.68 8.31
CA PRO A 26 18.04 -65.52 8.21
C PRO A 26 18.79 -64.28 8.68
N GLN A 27 19.05 -63.36 7.73
CA GLN A 27 19.81 -62.14 7.96
C GLN A 27 19.19 -61.43 9.17
N PRO A 28 19.99 -61.00 10.17
CA PRO A 28 19.46 -60.24 11.28
C PRO A 28 18.80 -59.00 10.69
N CYS A 29 17.52 -58.81 11.03
CA CYS A 29 16.60 -57.81 10.51
C CYS A 29 17.29 -56.46 10.25
N ALA A 30 17.71 -56.21 9.01
CA ALA A 30 18.25 -54.93 8.59
C ALA A 30 17.06 -53.99 8.35
N TYR A 31 16.64 -53.29 9.41
CA TYR A 31 15.61 -52.26 9.32
C TYR A 31 16.16 -51.09 8.51
N TYR A 32 15.66 -50.93 7.28
CA TYR A 32 15.78 -49.66 6.57
C TYR A 32 14.83 -48.67 7.26
N LEU A 33 15.35 -47.93 8.24
CA LEU A 33 14.68 -46.74 8.74
C LEU A 33 14.58 -45.78 7.56
N THR A 34 13.36 -45.58 7.04
CA THR A 34 13.09 -44.41 6.19
C THR A 34 13.53 -43.18 6.98
N PRO A 35 14.26 -42.23 6.38
CA PRO A 35 14.68 -41.04 7.10
C PRO A 35 13.44 -40.39 7.71
N ALA A 36 13.41 -40.36 9.04
CA ALA A 36 12.33 -39.71 9.76
C ALA A 36 12.29 -38.25 9.29
N GLN A 37 11.10 -37.73 9.07
CA GLN A 37 10.95 -36.31 8.79
C GLN A 37 11.44 -35.56 10.03
N ASP A 38 12.36 -34.61 9.85
CA ASP A 38 12.78 -33.74 10.95
C ASP A 38 11.63 -32.78 11.26
N HIS A 39 11.38 -32.57 12.54
CA HIS A 39 10.40 -31.60 13.01
C HIS A 39 11.10 -30.50 13.80
N ARG A 40 10.56 -29.29 13.72
CA ARG A 40 11.12 -28.12 14.36
C ARG A 40 10.61 -28.03 15.79
N ASN A 41 11.52 -28.09 16.75
CA ASN A 41 11.19 -27.89 18.15
C ASN A 41 10.79 -26.41 18.34
N PRO A 42 9.54 -26.11 18.74
CA PRO A 42 9.08 -24.73 18.85
C PRO A 42 9.80 -23.96 19.96
N GLU A 43 10.35 -24.63 20.99
CA GLU A 43 11.10 -23.94 22.05
C GLU A 43 12.47 -23.47 21.60
N THR A 44 13.11 -24.19 20.67
CA THR A 44 14.49 -23.90 20.27
C THR A 44 14.62 -23.40 18.84
N GLY A 45 13.59 -23.58 18.01
CA GLY A 45 13.63 -23.35 16.57
C GLY A 45 14.53 -24.35 15.82
N VAL A 46 15.13 -25.33 16.51
CA VAL A 46 16.07 -26.29 15.94
C VAL A 46 15.32 -27.49 15.34
N CYS A 47 15.83 -27.98 14.23
CA CYS A 47 15.36 -29.21 13.61
C CYS A 47 15.88 -30.42 14.36
N GLU A 48 14.97 -31.17 14.95
CA GLU A 48 15.27 -32.40 15.66
C GLU A 48 14.63 -33.57 14.89
N PRO A 49 15.37 -34.68 14.71
CA PRO A 49 14.76 -35.90 14.20
C PRO A 49 13.67 -36.29 15.19
N ASN A 50 12.43 -36.27 14.73
CA ASN A 50 11.31 -36.70 15.56
C ASN A 50 11.47 -38.19 15.78
N TYR A 51 12.04 -38.58 16.93
CA TYR A 51 12.01 -39.94 17.44
C TYR A 51 10.60 -40.28 17.95
N GLY A 52 9.57 -39.80 17.24
CA GLY A 52 8.19 -40.16 17.45
C GLY A 52 8.16 -41.67 17.57
N GLY A 53 7.73 -42.13 18.75
CA GLY A 53 7.98 -43.45 19.30
C GLY A 53 7.59 -44.60 18.36
N GLY A 54 8.42 -44.85 17.35
CA GLY A 54 8.51 -46.08 16.62
C GLY A 54 9.16 -47.11 17.52
N GLY A 55 8.48 -47.43 18.62
CA GLY A 55 8.67 -48.70 19.31
C GLY A 55 8.36 -49.78 18.28
N GLY A 56 9.41 -50.23 17.59
CA GLY A 56 9.32 -51.31 16.62
C GLY A 56 8.94 -52.60 17.35
N CYS A 57 7.65 -52.83 17.51
CA CYS A 57 7.12 -54.16 17.73
C CYS A 57 7.30 -54.91 16.42
N GLY A 58 8.45 -55.58 16.27
CA GLY A 58 8.70 -56.53 15.19
C GLY A 58 7.66 -57.64 15.19
N TYR A 59 7.14 -57.90 14.00
CA TYR A 59 6.20 -58.92 13.53
C TYR A 59 5.75 -60.04 14.49
N GLU A 60 4.43 -60.12 14.63
CA GLU A 60 3.70 -61.33 15.00
C GLU A 60 3.65 -62.28 13.78
N ASP A 61 4.71 -63.03 13.47
CA ASP A 61 4.51 -64.32 12.78
C ASP A 61 5.62 -65.37 13.00
N ASP A 62 6.63 -65.09 13.82
CA ASP A 62 7.75 -65.99 14.09
C ASP A 62 8.02 -66.20 15.59
N GLY A 63 6.95 -66.36 16.38
CA GLY A 63 6.85 -67.25 17.56
C GLY A 63 7.89 -67.18 18.70
N TYR A 64 8.86 -66.27 18.70
CA TYR A 64 10.02 -66.30 19.61
C TYR A 64 10.26 -65.04 20.44
N CYS A 65 9.47 -63.98 20.27
CA CYS A 65 9.50 -62.79 21.12
C CYS A 65 8.10 -62.55 21.72
N GLY A 66 8.02 -62.50 23.05
CA GLY A 66 6.76 -62.39 23.78
C GLY A 66 5.97 -61.09 23.51
N PRO A 67 4.69 -61.03 23.90
CA PRO A 67 3.82 -59.88 23.64
C PRO A 67 4.44 -58.61 24.22
N CYS A 68 4.63 -57.60 23.37
CA CYS A 68 5.01 -56.29 23.84
C CYS A 68 3.89 -55.76 24.76
N PRO A 69 4.21 -55.25 25.96
CA PRO A 69 3.21 -54.58 26.77
C PRO A 69 2.62 -53.45 25.93
N ALA A 70 1.28 -53.34 25.91
CA ALA A 70 0.57 -52.32 25.16
C ALA A 70 1.30 -50.98 25.31
N ALA A 71 1.84 -50.45 24.19
CA ALA A 71 2.46 -49.15 24.18
C ALA A 71 1.46 -48.17 24.78
N ALA A 72 1.85 -47.50 25.87
CA ALA A 72 1.00 -46.52 26.51
C ALA A 72 0.60 -45.49 25.43
N SER A 73 -0.69 -45.44 25.12
CA SER A 73 -1.28 -44.61 24.05
C SER A 73 -1.19 -43.10 24.33
N ASP A 74 -0.41 -42.69 25.32
CA ASP A 74 -0.40 -41.34 25.87
C ASP A 74 0.86 -40.54 25.51
N SER A 75 1.77 -41.08 24.68
CA SER A 75 2.68 -40.18 23.96
C SER A 75 1.87 -39.53 22.84
N ILE A 76 1.21 -38.41 23.15
CA ILE A 76 0.80 -37.41 22.16
C ILE A 76 2.02 -37.27 21.25
N SER A 77 1.94 -37.81 20.03
CA SER A 77 3.00 -37.62 19.05
C SER A 77 3.18 -36.12 18.95
N GLN A 78 4.33 -35.59 19.36
CA GLN A 78 4.55 -34.16 19.36
C GLN A 78 4.32 -33.68 17.93
N GLN A 79 3.22 -32.96 17.73
CA GLN A 79 2.82 -32.45 16.44
C GLN A 79 3.57 -31.14 16.24
N TRP A 80 4.86 -31.27 16.00
CA TRP A 80 5.71 -30.15 15.70
C TRP A 80 5.64 -29.79 14.22
N PRO A 81 5.87 -28.52 13.86
CA PRO A 81 6.08 -28.12 12.48
C PRO A 81 7.12 -28.97 11.77
N THR A 82 6.94 -29.17 10.47
CA THR A 82 7.97 -29.83 9.66
C THR A 82 9.15 -28.89 9.48
N CYS A 83 10.37 -29.44 9.49
CA CYS A 83 11.57 -28.62 9.33
C CYS A 83 11.72 -28.01 7.95
N TYR A 84 11.31 -28.77 6.94
CA TYR A 84 11.45 -28.44 5.53
C TYR A 84 10.10 -28.71 4.86
N GLY A 85 9.31 -27.66 4.69
CA GLY A 85 8.00 -27.72 4.02
C GLY A 85 7.81 -26.57 3.04
N ALA A 86 6.56 -26.13 2.88
CA ALA A 86 6.20 -25.11 1.89
C ALA A 86 6.74 -23.73 2.29
N CYS A 87 6.85 -23.47 3.60
CA CYS A 87 7.21 -22.17 4.15
C CYS A 87 8.72 -21.91 4.18
N SER A 88 9.56 -22.95 4.19
CA SER A 88 10.98 -22.86 4.59
C SER A 88 11.91 -22.02 3.68
N ASN A 89 11.42 -21.50 2.56
CA ASN A 89 12.16 -20.63 1.63
C ASN A 89 11.45 -19.32 1.30
N LEU A 90 10.39 -18.98 2.04
CA LEU A 90 9.71 -17.71 1.88
C LEU A 90 10.52 -16.60 2.55
N ASP A 91 10.63 -15.45 1.87
CA ASP A 91 11.07 -14.22 2.53
C ASP A 91 10.01 -13.74 3.54
N GLU A 92 10.35 -12.75 4.35
CA GLU A 92 9.46 -12.23 5.40
C GLU A 92 8.09 -11.83 4.85
N TYR A 93 8.07 -11.05 3.76
CA TYR A 93 6.82 -10.58 3.17
C TYR A 93 5.97 -11.73 2.65
N SER A 94 6.58 -12.69 1.96
CA SER A 94 5.89 -13.87 1.43
C SER A 94 5.43 -14.81 2.55
N CYS A 95 6.18 -14.88 3.66
CA CYS A 95 5.82 -15.69 4.82
C CYS A 95 4.52 -15.23 5.46
N LEU A 96 4.43 -13.92 5.73
CA LEU A 96 3.28 -13.28 6.36
C LEU A 96 2.03 -13.29 5.46
N ALA A 97 2.21 -13.51 4.16
CA ALA A 97 1.13 -13.57 3.19
C ALA A 97 0.64 -15.01 2.89
N GLU A 98 1.44 -16.03 3.20
CA GLU A 98 1.15 -17.42 2.83
C GLU A 98 0.40 -18.15 3.95
N PRO A 99 -0.88 -18.56 3.72
CA PRO A 99 -1.64 -19.29 4.73
C PRO A 99 -0.96 -20.62 5.10
N GLY A 100 -0.89 -20.91 6.39
CA GLY A 100 -0.23 -22.13 6.88
C GLY A 100 1.25 -21.96 7.20
N CYS A 101 1.78 -20.74 7.07
CA CYS A 101 3.11 -20.34 7.51
C CYS A 101 3.03 -19.45 8.75
N HIS A 102 4.09 -19.45 9.55
CA HIS A 102 4.28 -18.45 10.61
C HIS A 102 5.70 -17.87 10.54
N ALA A 103 5.84 -16.59 10.85
CA ALA A 103 7.13 -15.91 10.89
C ALA A 103 7.86 -16.13 12.24
N ALA A 104 9.18 -16.34 12.17
CA ALA A 104 10.04 -16.40 13.34
C ALA A 104 11.08 -15.26 13.31
N TYR A 105 11.25 -14.59 14.45
CA TYR A 105 12.09 -13.41 14.61
C TYR A 105 13.14 -13.56 15.69
N ASN A 106 14.29 -12.88 15.51
CA ASN A 106 15.30 -12.75 16.54
C ASN A 106 14.96 -11.57 17.45
N ALA A 107 14.52 -11.87 18.67
CA ALA A 107 14.16 -10.90 19.70
C ALA A 107 15.36 -10.04 20.14
N ASN A 108 16.58 -10.56 20.01
CA ASN A 108 17.83 -9.90 20.42
C ASN A 108 18.58 -9.27 19.24
N ALA A 109 17.92 -9.02 18.10
CA ALA A 109 18.49 -8.20 17.05
C ALA A 109 18.90 -6.83 17.63
N ARG A 110 19.90 -6.18 17.00
CA ARG A 110 20.51 -4.97 17.57
C ARG A 110 19.43 -3.95 17.96
N ALA A 111 19.61 -3.30 19.11
CA ALA A 111 18.58 -2.45 19.73
C ALA A 111 18.07 -1.31 18.82
N ASP A 112 18.83 -0.95 17.78
CA ASP A 112 18.51 0.05 16.77
C ASP A 112 17.69 -0.47 15.57
N ALA A 113 17.58 -1.79 15.38
CA ALA A 113 16.98 -2.40 14.19
C ALA A 113 15.65 -3.13 14.44
N GLY A 114 15.22 -3.26 15.69
CA GLY A 114 14.06 -4.08 16.05
C GLY A 114 14.30 -5.59 15.81
N PRO A 115 13.28 -6.44 15.99
CA PRO A 115 13.38 -7.88 15.77
C PRO A 115 13.72 -8.21 14.31
N ALA A 116 14.75 -9.02 14.07
CA ALA A 116 15.16 -9.39 12.72
C ALA A 116 14.49 -10.70 12.29
N PHE A 117 13.90 -10.73 11.09
CA PHE A 117 13.34 -11.95 10.51
C PHE A 117 14.41 -13.05 10.43
N MET A 118 14.12 -14.21 11.02
CA MET A 118 15.01 -15.37 11.02
C MET A 118 14.66 -16.34 9.91
N ALA A 119 13.38 -16.72 9.83
CA ALA A 119 12.89 -17.74 8.91
C ALA A 119 11.36 -17.78 8.92
N CYS A 120 10.82 -18.43 7.89
CA CYS A 120 9.41 -18.78 7.79
C CYS A 120 9.22 -20.27 8.06
N TRP A 121 8.35 -20.63 8.99
CA TRP A 121 8.12 -22.02 9.40
C TRP A 121 6.72 -22.46 9.04
N ASP A 122 6.55 -23.76 8.75
CA ASP A 122 5.21 -24.32 8.59
C ASP A 122 4.48 -24.29 9.94
N ILE A 123 3.15 -24.24 9.92
CA ILE A 123 2.34 -24.44 11.12
C ILE A 123 2.19 -25.95 11.36
N ALA A 124 2.16 -26.35 12.62
CA ALA A 124 1.94 -27.75 12.96
C ALA A 124 0.57 -28.27 12.42
N PRO A 125 0.46 -29.55 12.03
CA PRO A 125 -0.64 -30.09 11.20
C PRO A 125 -2.01 -30.26 11.89
N LEU A 126 -2.44 -29.29 12.69
CA LEU A 126 -3.75 -29.23 13.35
C LEU A 126 -4.62 -28.11 12.75
N PRO A 127 -5.94 -28.06 13.05
CA PRO A 127 -6.72 -26.89 12.71
C PRO A 127 -6.00 -25.65 13.24
N VAL A 128 -5.68 -24.75 12.32
CA VAL A 128 -5.03 -23.49 12.61
C VAL A 128 -5.80 -22.79 13.73
N ALA A 129 -5.11 -22.57 14.85
CA ALA A 129 -5.68 -21.81 15.94
C ALA A 129 -5.64 -20.33 15.55
N GLN A 130 -6.72 -19.60 15.82
CA GLN A 130 -6.80 -18.16 15.63
C GLN A 130 -7.03 -17.49 16.99
N GLY A 131 -6.52 -16.28 17.19
CA GLY A 131 -6.81 -15.52 18.40
C GLY A 131 -5.67 -14.63 18.89
N TYR A 132 -5.66 -14.37 20.20
CA TYR A 132 -4.64 -13.52 20.83
C TYR A 132 -3.31 -14.26 20.95
N CYS A 133 -2.24 -13.66 20.42
CA CYS A 133 -0.89 -14.21 20.47
C CYS A 133 -0.19 -14.01 21.82
N GLU A 134 -0.55 -12.95 22.56
CA GLU A 134 0.12 -12.63 23.82
C GLU A 134 -0.09 -13.72 24.88
N GLY A 135 1.00 -14.17 25.48
CA GLY A 135 0.99 -15.15 26.57
C GLY A 135 0.89 -16.61 26.12
N LEU A 136 0.89 -16.89 24.80
CA LEU A 136 1.04 -18.24 24.29
C LEU A 136 2.46 -18.76 24.55
N ASP A 137 2.56 -20.04 24.93
CA ASP A 137 3.84 -20.75 24.97
C ASP A 137 4.33 -21.06 23.54
N ALA A 138 5.57 -21.56 23.43
CA ALA A 138 6.19 -21.84 22.14
C ALA A 138 5.36 -22.79 21.27
N TYR A 139 4.79 -23.85 21.88
CA TYR A 139 4.03 -24.86 21.17
C TYR A 139 2.69 -24.30 20.68
N SER A 140 1.97 -23.58 21.54
CA SER A 140 0.74 -22.90 21.17
C SER A 140 0.99 -21.84 20.10
N CYS A 141 2.06 -21.04 20.21
CA CYS A 141 2.40 -20.03 19.21
C CYS A 141 2.63 -20.65 17.82
N ALA A 142 3.34 -21.79 17.77
CA ALA A 142 3.62 -22.50 16.51
C ALA A 142 2.38 -23.14 15.83
N MET A 143 1.21 -23.08 16.46
CA MET A 143 -0.07 -23.58 15.94
C MET A 143 -0.95 -22.46 15.35
N HIS A 144 -0.51 -21.20 15.44
CA HIS A 144 -1.23 -20.03 14.95
C HIS A 144 -0.65 -19.56 13.61
N ASP A 145 -1.51 -19.11 12.70
CA ASP A 145 -1.12 -18.43 11.44
C ASP A 145 -1.14 -16.91 11.54
N ASP A 146 -1.65 -16.38 12.65
CA ASP A 146 -1.76 -14.95 12.95
C ASP A 146 -0.71 -14.48 13.99
N CYS A 147 0.19 -15.37 14.40
CA CYS A 147 1.20 -15.11 15.42
C CYS A 147 2.64 -15.36 14.95
N ALA A 148 3.56 -14.51 15.40
CA ALA A 148 4.98 -14.65 15.21
C ALA A 148 5.68 -15.14 16.47
N GLY A 149 6.63 -16.08 16.29
CA GLY A 149 7.51 -16.55 17.36
C GLY A 149 8.77 -15.69 17.48
N TYR A 150 9.04 -15.16 18.68
CA TYR A 150 10.24 -14.36 18.94
C TYR A 150 11.26 -15.18 19.73
N PHE A 151 12.47 -15.30 19.20
CA PHE A 151 13.55 -16.14 19.72
C PHE A 151 14.74 -15.30 20.17
N GLU A 152 15.21 -15.56 21.38
CA GLU A 152 16.50 -15.06 21.83
C GLU A 152 17.59 -15.96 21.26
N VAL A 153 18.39 -15.40 20.36
CA VAL A 153 19.52 -16.10 19.74
C VAL A 153 20.75 -15.93 20.62
N GLU A 154 21.43 -17.04 20.92
CA GLU A 154 22.74 -17.04 21.57
C GLU A 154 23.83 -17.12 20.50
N TYR A 155 24.76 -16.16 20.55
CA TYR A 155 25.90 -16.09 19.64
C TYR A 155 27.16 -16.63 20.30
N GLY A 156 27.87 -17.50 19.59
CA GLY A 156 29.21 -17.95 19.94
C GLY A 156 30.26 -16.84 19.76
N PRO A 157 31.51 -17.08 20.21
CA PRO A 157 32.61 -16.11 20.12
C PRO A 157 33.05 -15.78 18.68
N ASP A 158 32.54 -16.51 17.69
CA ASP A 158 32.77 -16.33 16.25
C ASP A 158 31.54 -15.76 15.52
N ASP A 159 30.59 -15.19 16.25
CA ASP A 159 29.29 -14.71 15.74
C ASP A 159 28.43 -15.80 15.08
N SER A 160 28.74 -17.08 15.29
CA SER A 160 27.87 -18.18 14.87
C SER A 160 26.69 -18.34 15.82
N MET A 161 25.50 -18.69 15.30
CA MET A 161 24.36 -19.03 16.14
C MET A 161 24.63 -20.35 16.86
N SER A 162 24.81 -20.31 18.18
CA SER A 162 25.00 -21.51 19.00
C SER A 162 23.68 -22.12 19.48
N GLY A 163 22.60 -21.36 19.41
CA GLY A 163 21.24 -21.81 19.71
C GLY A 163 20.24 -20.66 19.66
N SER A 164 18.97 -21.00 19.72
CA SER A 164 17.88 -20.06 19.96
C SER A 164 16.97 -20.62 21.05
N ARG A 165 16.36 -19.72 21.83
CA ARG A 165 15.31 -20.06 22.79
C ARG A 165 14.10 -19.18 22.53
N PHE A 166 12.92 -19.76 22.55
CA PHE A 166 11.68 -19.02 22.47
C PHE A 166 11.59 -18.04 23.65
N SER A 167 11.28 -16.78 23.33
CA SER A 167 11.16 -15.69 24.30
C SER A 167 9.68 -15.38 24.53
N PHE A 168 8.94 -15.03 23.48
CA PHE A 168 7.52 -14.74 23.55
C PHE A 168 6.82 -14.94 22.19
N CYS A 169 5.50 -15.05 22.24
CA CYS A 169 4.63 -15.01 21.07
C CYS A 169 4.04 -13.60 20.93
N GLY A 170 4.09 -13.03 19.75
CA GLY A 170 3.48 -11.73 19.44
C GLY A 170 2.60 -11.84 18.21
N SER A 171 1.73 -10.85 17.98
CA SER A 171 1.06 -10.74 16.69
C SER A 171 2.11 -10.65 15.59
N GLU A 172 1.86 -11.32 14.46
CA GLU A 172 2.67 -11.08 13.27
C GLU A 172 2.67 -9.58 12.96
N GLN A 173 3.86 -8.98 12.92
CA GLN A 173 3.97 -7.57 12.58
C GLN A 173 3.59 -7.47 11.10
N PRO A 174 2.54 -6.72 10.71
CA PRO A 174 2.27 -6.51 9.30
C PRO A 174 3.40 -5.67 8.72
N THR A 175 4.43 -6.29 8.16
CA THR A 175 5.46 -5.59 7.37
C THR A 175 4.87 -5.04 6.07
N ALA A 176 3.76 -5.60 5.64
CA ALA A 176 2.92 -5.00 4.63
C ALA A 176 2.06 -3.95 5.33
N GLY A 177 2.44 -2.68 5.23
CA GLY A 177 1.70 -1.57 5.80
C GLY A 177 0.28 -1.45 5.26
N CYS A 178 -0.16 -0.26 4.87
CA CYS A 178 -1.58 -0.10 4.52
C CYS A 178 -2.06 -0.84 3.26
N LEU A 179 -1.15 -1.52 2.55
CA LEU A 179 -1.45 -2.37 1.40
C LEU A 179 -1.99 -3.76 1.77
N ALA A 180 -1.65 -4.33 2.94
CA ALA A 180 -2.19 -5.62 3.38
C ALA A 180 -3.25 -5.52 4.46
N THR A 181 -3.40 -4.35 5.09
CA THR A 181 -4.42 -4.13 6.11
C THR A 181 -5.75 -3.73 5.48
N THR A 182 -6.73 -4.63 5.48
CA THR A 182 -8.09 -4.31 5.02
C THR A 182 -8.92 -3.78 6.20
N CYS A 183 -9.16 -2.48 6.22
CA CYS A 183 -9.98 -1.85 7.25
C CYS A 183 -11.48 -2.06 6.99
N ALA A 184 -12.29 -2.01 8.06
CA ALA A 184 -13.74 -2.17 7.95
C ALA A 184 -14.37 -1.02 7.13
N PRO A 185 -15.57 -1.19 6.53
CA PRO A 185 -16.25 -0.09 5.84
C PRO A 185 -16.42 1.14 6.75
N GLY A 186 -15.99 2.31 6.26
CA GLY A 186 -15.99 3.57 7.04
C GLY A 186 -14.71 3.81 7.84
N THR A 187 -13.65 3.05 7.58
CA THR A 187 -12.27 3.26 8.07
C THR A 187 -11.31 3.13 6.89
N HIS A 188 -10.26 3.94 6.84
CA HIS A 188 -9.12 3.74 5.95
C HIS A 188 -7.90 3.34 6.77
N CYS A 189 -6.97 2.66 6.11
CA CYS A 189 -5.69 2.39 6.72
C CYS A 189 -4.79 3.61 6.57
N GLU A 190 -4.18 4.05 7.68
CA GLU A 190 -3.09 5.01 7.72
C GLU A 190 -1.87 4.36 8.39
N GLU A 191 -0.67 4.64 7.88
CA GLU A 191 0.58 4.21 8.53
C GLU A 191 0.96 5.24 9.60
N GLN A 192 0.78 4.85 10.86
CA GLN A 192 1.14 5.67 12.01
C GLN A 192 2.55 5.29 12.47
N CYS A 193 3.48 6.20 12.25
CA CYS A 193 4.89 6.01 12.57
C CYS A 193 5.20 6.56 13.97
N TYR A 194 5.57 5.67 14.88
CA TYR A 194 6.06 6.03 16.20
C TYR A 194 7.58 5.86 16.20
N GLY A 195 8.29 6.99 16.28
CA GLY A 195 9.72 6.97 16.59
C GLY A 195 9.91 6.91 18.10
N ASP A 196 10.63 5.90 18.61
CA ASP A 196 11.23 6.01 19.94
C ASP A 196 12.43 6.96 19.81
N CYS A 197 12.14 8.25 19.87
CA CYS A 197 13.15 9.29 19.87
C CYS A 197 13.77 9.26 21.27
N GLY A 198 14.68 8.30 21.47
CA GLY A 198 15.24 7.94 22.76
C GLY A 198 15.54 9.16 23.63
N THR A 199 15.17 9.05 24.89
CA THR A 199 15.12 10.05 25.98
C THR A 199 16.40 10.87 26.26
N GLY A 200 17.38 10.94 25.35
CA GLY A 200 18.73 11.41 25.64
C GLY A 200 19.16 12.74 25.03
N THR A 201 19.01 12.98 23.73
CA THR A 201 19.81 14.06 23.08
C THR A 201 19.19 14.73 21.85
N GLY A 202 17.92 14.45 21.50
CA GLY A 202 17.24 15.16 20.42
C GLY A 202 16.81 16.56 20.84
N ASP A 203 17.22 17.60 20.10
CA ASP A 203 16.76 18.98 20.29
C ASP A 203 15.22 19.03 20.19
N PRO A 204 14.49 19.43 21.25
CA PRO A 204 13.03 19.44 21.29
C PRO A 204 12.39 20.42 20.30
N MET A 205 13.19 21.26 19.61
CA MET A 205 12.68 22.24 18.64
C MET A 205 12.79 21.78 17.18
N THR A 206 13.58 20.76 16.84
CA THR A 206 13.77 20.34 15.43
C THR A 206 13.09 19.02 15.05
N GLY A 207 12.61 18.22 16.01
CA GLY A 207 11.60 17.16 15.78
C GLY A 207 11.89 16.08 14.74
N ALA A 208 13.09 16.03 14.14
CA ALA A 208 13.45 15.04 13.14
C ALA A 208 14.13 13.85 13.83
N CYS A 209 13.39 12.78 14.04
CA CYS A 209 13.99 11.49 14.38
C CYS A 209 14.57 10.90 13.08
N PRO A 210 15.73 10.20 13.14
CA PRO A 210 16.27 9.55 11.96
C PRO A 210 15.20 8.62 11.39
N ALA A 211 14.99 8.65 10.06
CA ALA A 211 14.00 7.80 9.39
C ALA A 211 14.21 6.30 9.66
N GLU A 212 15.41 5.95 10.10
CA GLU A 212 15.87 4.60 10.45
C GLU A 212 15.34 4.10 11.80
N SER A 213 14.77 4.99 12.63
CA SER A 213 14.27 4.67 13.99
C SER A 213 12.75 4.84 14.14
N MET A 214 12.02 4.94 13.03
CA MET A 214 10.56 5.02 13.01
C MET A 214 9.96 3.64 12.74
N SER A 215 9.26 3.10 13.72
CA SER A 215 8.40 1.93 13.52
C SER A 215 7.03 2.42 13.06
N CYS A 216 6.63 2.07 11.83
CA CYS A 216 5.32 2.41 11.28
C CYS A 216 4.37 1.22 11.41
N TYR A 217 3.18 1.49 11.94
CA TYR A 217 2.13 0.48 12.12
C TYR A 217 0.92 0.89 11.28
N PRO A 218 0.34 -0.03 10.49
CA PRO A 218 -0.95 0.23 9.86
C PRO A 218 -2.02 0.31 10.95
N MET A 219 -2.71 1.44 11.04
CA MET A 219 -3.88 1.61 11.89
C MET A 219 -5.10 1.90 11.02
N CYS A 220 -6.20 1.20 11.30
CA CYS A 220 -7.49 1.55 10.75
C CYS A 220 -8.02 2.78 11.48
N VAL A 221 -7.77 3.94 10.89
CA VAL A 221 -8.38 5.18 11.33
C VAL A 221 -9.80 5.24 10.76
N PRO A 222 -10.81 5.62 11.56
CA PRO A 222 -12.11 5.96 11.01
C PRO A 222 -11.91 6.90 9.83
N ASP A 223 -12.56 6.61 8.71
CA ASP A 223 -12.73 7.57 7.63
C ASP A 223 -13.41 8.73 8.33
N ASN A 224 -12.62 9.73 8.65
CA ASN A 224 -13.01 10.84 9.46
C ASN A 224 -14.06 11.59 8.65
N THR A 225 -15.30 11.20 8.93
CA THR A 225 -16.52 11.98 8.85
C THR A 225 -16.42 13.31 9.61
N TYR A 226 -15.25 13.60 10.19
CA TYR A 226 -14.92 14.81 10.91
C TYR A 226 -14.20 15.88 10.05
N SER A 227 -13.84 15.60 8.80
CA SER A 227 -13.41 16.67 7.88
C SER A 227 -14.57 17.18 7.04
N CYS A 228 -14.52 18.45 6.67
CA CYS A 228 -15.54 19.03 5.80
C CYS A 228 -15.56 18.45 4.37
N ALA A 229 -14.59 17.61 4.00
CA ALA A 229 -14.54 16.95 2.69
C ALA A 229 -15.68 15.95 2.47
N ASN A 230 -16.24 15.37 3.54
CA ASN A 230 -17.26 14.32 3.47
C ASN A 230 -18.62 14.74 4.07
N VAL A 231 -18.79 16.01 4.44
CA VAL A 231 -20.03 16.52 5.07
C VAL A 231 -20.80 17.39 4.10
N ASP A 232 -21.90 16.85 3.55
CA ASP A 232 -22.90 17.63 2.81
C ASP A 232 -23.83 18.34 3.80
N CYS A 233 -23.58 19.62 4.01
CA CYS A 233 -24.42 20.45 4.88
C CYS A 233 -25.78 20.84 4.28
N GLY A 234 -26.03 20.46 3.01
CA GLY A 234 -27.21 20.84 2.26
C GLY A 234 -27.22 22.32 1.85
N PRO A 235 -28.20 22.73 1.02
CA PRO A 235 -28.29 24.10 0.51
C PRO A 235 -28.44 25.14 1.63
N GLY A 236 -27.67 26.23 1.55
CA GLY A 236 -27.70 27.35 2.51
C GLY A 236 -26.83 27.17 3.75
N TYR A 237 -26.05 26.09 3.82
CA TYR A 237 -25.08 25.86 4.89
C TYR A 237 -23.70 25.57 4.28
N GLN A 238 -22.65 26.04 4.96
CA GLN A 238 -21.27 25.68 4.64
C GLN A 238 -20.70 24.86 5.78
N CYS A 239 -19.94 23.82 5.45
CA CYS A 239 -19.16 23.11 6.45
C CYS A 239 -17.95 23.96 6.83
N VAL A 240 -17.76 24.19 8.13
CA VAL A 240 -16.52 24.73 8.68
C VAL A 240 -15.97 23.78 9.73
N GLU A 241 -14.65 23.63 9.78
CA GLU A 241 -14.00 22.89 10.85
C GLU A 241 -13.91 23.80 12.08
N GLN A 242 -14.69 23.47 13.11
CA GLN A 242 -14.63 24.16 14.38
C GLN A 242 -13.65 23.40 15.27
N CYS A 243 -12.48 23.99 15.47
CA CYS A 243 -11.49 23.48 16.39
C CYS A 243 -11.74 24.06 17.78
N ASP A 244 -11.98 23.21 18.76
CA ASP A 244 -11.91 23.63 20.15
C ASP A 244 -10.43 23.96 20.43
N GLY A 245 -10.12 25.25 20.48
CA GLY A 245 -8.77 25.70 20.82
C GLY A 245 -8.38 25.08 22.15
N GLY A 246 -7.40 24.16 22.13
CA GLY A 246 -6.99 23.27 23.22
C GLY A 246 -6.49 23.99 24.48
N GLY A 247 -7.37 24.75 25.13
CA GLY A 247 -7.14 25.50 26.37
C GLY A 247 -8.08 25.09 27.50
N GLY A 248 -8.96 24.11 27.29
CA GLY A 248 -9.76 23.51 28.35
C GLY A 248 -8.93 22.51 29.13
N LYS A 249 -8.72 22.77 30.43
CA LYS A 249 -8.26 21.72 31.36
C LYS A 249 -9.33 20.64 31.39
N ASP A 250 -8.95 19.38 31.15
CA ASP A 250 -9.81 18.25 31.42
C ASP A 250 -10.23 18.28 32.90
N PRO A 251 -11.53 18.39 33.23
CA PRO A 251 -12.00 18.32 34.62
C PRO A 251 -11.66 16.99 35.32
N MET A 252 -11.28 15.95 34.57
CA MET A 252 -10.94 14.62 35.11
C MET A 252 -9.43 14.33 35.23
N ASP A 253 -8.54 15.19 34.70
CA ASP A 253 -7.10 15.11 34.95
C ASP A 253 -6.62 16.21 35.93
N PRO A 254 -6.48 15.90 37.24
CA PRO A 254 -5.97 16.85 38.22
C PRO A 254 -4.45 17.10 38.13
N THR A 255 -3.71 16.37 37.27
CA THR A 255 -2.24 16.42 37.25
C THR A 255 -1.65 17.46 36.30
N GLY A 256 -2.45 18.06 35.42
CA GLY A 256 -1.99 19.15 34.56
C GLY A 256 -1.05 18.67 33.45
N GLY A 257 -1.44 17.61 32.75
CA GLY A 257 -0.79 17.16 31.53
C GLY A 257 -0.71 18.26 30.47
N ALA A 258 0.25 18.10 29.55
CA ALA A 258 0.48 19.01 28.42
C ALA A 258 -0.83 19.24 27.64
N PRO A 259 -1.01 20.43 27.02
CA PRO A 259 -2.21 20.71 26.25
C PRO A 259 -2.41 19.64 25.17
N GLU A 260 -3.50 18.90 25.26
CA GLU A 260 -3.87 17.95 24.21
C GLU A 260 -4.08 18.71 22.89
N PRO A 261 -3.68 18.14 21.75
CA PRO A 261 -3.95 18.72 20.45
C PRO A 261 -5.47 18.93 20.31
N GLY A 262 -5.88 20.17 20.04
CA GLY A 262 -7.30 20.52 19.93
C GLY A 262 -8.00 19.66 18.87
N TYR A 263 -9.11 19.05 19.23
CA TYR A 263 -9.97 18.32 18.31
C TYR A 263 -10.76 19.31 17.44
N CYS A 264 -10.74 19.10 16.13
CA CYS A 264 -11.60 19.81 15.17
C CYS A 264 -12.78 18.92 14.78
N TYR A 265 -13.98 19.48 14.77
CA TYR A 265 -15.19 18.80 14.31
C TYR A 265 -15.91 19.64 13.24
N PRO A 266 -16.52 19.00 12.22
CA PRO A 266 -17.17 19.70 11.14
C PRO A 266 -18.51 20.22 11.65
N THR A 267 -18.75 21.50 11.46
CA THR A 267 -20.01 22.17 11.83
C THR A 267 -20.61 22.80 10.59
N CYS A 268 -21.85 22.43 10.29
CA CYS A 268 -22.64 23.11 9.28
C CYS A 268 -23.14 24.43 9.85
N ILE A 269 -22.52 25.53 9.45
CA ILE A 269 -22.99 26.87 9.79
C ILE A 269 -23.88 27.37 8.66
N GLN A 270 -24.96 28.09 8.99
CA GLN A 270 -25.73 28.79 7.97
C GLN A 270 -24.81 29.74 7.21
N ILE A 271 -24.85 29.65 5.89
CA ILE A 271 -24.38 30.74 5.04
C ILE A 271 -25.38 31.86 5.33
N VAL A 272 -24.97 32.81 6.18
CA VAL A 272 -25.79 33.94 6.62
C VAL A 272 -26.46 34.52 5.37
N ASN A 273 -27.80 34.64 5.42
CA ASN A 273 -28.75 34.90 4.32
C ASN A 273 -28.41 36.08 3.38
N GLU A 274 -27.26 36.05 2.74
CA GLU A 274 -26.91 36.94 1.66
C GLU A 274 -27.08 36.11 0.38
N PRO A 275 -27.85 36.62 -0.60
CA PRO A 275 -28.04 35.93 -1.88
C PRO A 275 -26.71 35.57 -2.55
N GLY A 276 -25.61 36.19 -2.13
CA GLY A 276 -24.30 36.18 -2.77
C GLY A 276 -24.23 37.28 -3.81
N GLU A 277 -23.12 37.30 -4.53
CA GLU A 277 -23.05 38.02 -5.79
C GLU A 277 -23.66 37.14 -6.88
N CYS A 278 -24.26 37.75 -7.91
CA CYS A 278 -24.73 36.97 -9.05
C CYS A 278 -23.60 36.16 -9.70
N TYR A 279 -22.38 36.70 -9.60
CA TYR A 279 -21.20 36.25 -10.32
C TYR A 279 -20.00 36.37 -9.38
N GLY A 280 -19.19 35.34 -9.30
CA GLY A 280 -17.98 35.29 -8.49
C GLY A 280 -17.11 34.11 -8.93
N GLU A 281 -15.85 34.11 -8.52
CA GLU A 281 -14.98 32.95 -8.72
C GLU A 281 -15.54 31.75 -7.94
N LEU A 282 -15.49 30.55 -8.54
CA LEU A 282 -15.96 29.30 -7.96
C LEU A 282 -14.76 28.43 -7.59
N TRP A 283 -14.72 27.99 -6.34
CA TRP A 283 -13.62 27.26 -5.72
C TRP A 283 -14.05 25.92 -5.12
N CYS A 284 -15.35 25.63 -5.02
CA CYS A 284 -15.85 24.36 -4.49
C CYS A 284 -16.62 23.55 -5.52
N ASP A 285 -16.67 22.24 -5.30
CA ASP A 285 -17.26 21.24 -6.21
C ASP A 285 -18.80 21.15 -6.11
N ALA A 286 -19.44 22.13 -5.49
CA ALA A 286 -20.90 22.15 -5.34
C ALA A 286 -21.60 22.33 -6.69
N VAL A 287 -22.60 21.50 -6.97
CA VAL A 287 -23.43 21.63 -8.19
C VAL A 287 -24.31 22.89 -8.08
N PRO A 288 -24.43 23.71 -9.13
CA PRO A 288 -25.30 24.89 -9.10
C PRO A 288 -26.77 24.50 -8.82
N PRO A 289 -27.49 25.24 -7.98
CA PRO A 289 -28.92 25.03 -7.75
C PRO A 289 -29.72 25.23 -9.03
N ALA A 290 -30.75 24.40 -9.24
CA ALA A 290 -31.68 24.55 -10.35
C ALA A 290 -32.59 25.77 -10.12
N CYS A 291 -32.36 26.85 -10.86
CA CYS A 291 -33.15 28.06 -10.71
C CYS A 291 -34.53 27.95 -11.41
N PRO A 292 -35.63 28.31 -10.72
CA PRO A 292 -36.99 28.10 -11.22
C PRO A 292 -37.37 29.00 -12.40
N SER A 293 -36.60 30.05 -12.67
CA SER A 293 -36.84 31.01 -13.75
C SER A 293 -35.58 31.19 -14.60
N PRO A 294 -35.71 31.26 -15.94
CA PRO A 294 -34.58 31.61 -16.81
C PRO A 294 -34.08 33.05 -16.60
N ALA A 295 -34.84 33.88 -15.87
CA ALA A 295 -34.44 35.24 -15.48
C ALA A 295 -33.75 35.29 -14.11
N THR A 296 -33.28 34.16 -13.59
CA THR A 296 -32.52 34.07 -12.33
C THR A 296 -31.25 33.24 -12.53
N THR A 297 -30.19 33.57 -11.80
CA THR A 297 -28.89 32.87 -11.81
C THR A 297 -28.54 32.39 -10.40
N PRO A 298 -27.85 31.25 -10.23
CA PRO A 298 -27.33 30.87 -8.93
C PRO A 298 -26.44 31.97 -8.33
N GLY A 299 -26.66 32.29 -7.06
CA GLY A 299 -25.79 33.20 -6.32
C GLY A 299 -24.49 32.51 -5.89
N VAL A 300 -23.40 33.26 -5.88
CA VAL A 300 -22.06 32.81 -5.49
C VAL A 300 -21.56 33.67 -4.33
N ALA A 301 -21.09 33.03 -3.26
CA ALA A 301 -20.41 33.70 -2.15
C ALA A 301 -19.26 32.82 -1.64
N ASN A 302 -18.12 33.43 -1.33
CA ASN A 302 -16.93 32.74 -0.81
C ASN A 302 -16.50 31.53 -1.64
N GLY A 303 -16.60 31.62 -2.97
CA GLY A 303 -16.21 30.53 -3.85
C GLY A 303 -17.24 29.42 -4.03
N CYS A 304 -18.42 29.53 -3.43
CA CYS A 304 -19.46 28.50 -3.50
C CYS A 304 -20.83 29.03 -3.91
N TYR A 305 -21.63 28.15 -4.50
CA TYR A 305 -23.05 28.44 -4.72
C TYR A 305 -23.78 28.58 -3.39
N THR A 306 -24.51 29.68 -3.21
CA THR A 306 -25.24 29.97 -1.97
C THR A 306 -26.53 29.16 -1.83
N GLY A 307 -26.96 28.49 -2.90
CA GLY A 307 -28.27 27.84 -3.00
C GLY A 307 -29.42 28.79 -3.37
N TYR A 308 -29.17 30.10 -3.44
CA TYR A 308 -30.16 31.09 -3.85
C TYR A 308 -30.09 31.37 -5.35
N CYS A 309 -31.23 31.77 -5.92
CA CYS A 309 -31.32 32.22 -7.30
C CYS A 309 -31.57 33.73 -7.32
N ILE A 310 -30.60 34.49 -7.80
CA ILE A 310 -30.64 35.95 -7.88
C ILE A 310 -31.25 36.35 -9.23
N PRO A 311 -32.26 37.24 -9.26
CA PRO A 311 -32.78 37.80 -10.51
C PRO A 311 -31.67 38.44 -11.35
N VAL A 312 -31.59 38.09 -12.63
CA VAL A 312 -30.57 38.63 -13.57
C VAL A 312 -30.64 40.16 -13.65
N ALA A 313 -31.81 40.75 -13.43
CA ALA A 313 -32.00 42.21 -13.37
C ALA A 313 -31.37 42.88 -12.13
N GLN A 314 -31.07 42.12 -11.08
CA GLN A 314 -30.36 42.60 -9.88
C GLN A 314 -28.84 42.41 -10.02
N CYS A 315 -28.41 41.69 -11.05
CA CYS A 315 -27.01 41.52 -11.32
C CYS A 315 -26.45 42.77 -11.97
N GLY A 316 -25.30 43.24 -11.47
CA GLY A 316 -24.55 44.31 -12.12
C GLY A 316 -24.17 43.95 -13.57
N PRO A 317 -23.63 44.90 -14.36
CA PRO A 317 -23.18 44.61 -15.72
C PRO A 317 -22.30 43.36 -15.72
N GLN A 318 -22.67 42.37 -16.53
CA GLN A 318 -21.92 41.13 -16.66
C GLN A 318 -20.54 41.45 -17.20
N ASP A 319 -19.52 41.14 -16.41
CA ASP A 319 -18.14 41.09 -16.87
C ASP A 319 -17.80 39.61 -17.09
N PRO A 320 -18.00 39.08 -18.30
CA PRO A 320 -17.75 37.68 -18.59
C PRO A 320 -16.24 37.35 -18.54
N GLY A 321 -15.38 38.34 -18.34
CA GLY A 321 -13.93 38.22 -18.34
C GLY A 321 -13.35 38.38 -19.75
N SER A 322 -12.19 37.78 -19.94
CA SER A 322 -11.46 37.70 -21.20
C SER A 322 -11.52 36.26 -21.74
N CYS A 323 -11.11 36.07 -22.99
CA CYS A 323 -10.91 34.74 -23.57
C CYS A 323 -9.45 34.28 -23.42
N GLU A 324 -8.72 34.82 -22.45
CA GLU A 324 -7.36 34.39 -22.15
C GLU A 324 -7.35 32.98 -21.55
N PRO A 325 -6.25 32.22 -21.66
CA PRO A 325 -6.13 30.91 -21.04
C PRO A 325 -6.28 30.99 -19.51
N ALA A 326 -7.06 30.07 -18.91
CA ALA A 326 -7.11 29.95 -17.46
C ALA A 326 -5.84 29.30 -16.90
N ALA A 327 -5.44 29.73 -15.71
CA ALA A 327 -4.33 29.18 -14.91
C ALA A 327 -4.83 28.33 -13.72
N CYS A 328 -6.13 28.30 -13.45
CA CYS A 328 -6.71 27.50 -12.35
C CYS A 328 -6.74 26.00 -12.66
N ALA A 329 -6.63 25.16 -11.62
CA ALA A 329 -6.65 23.70 -11.75
C ALA A 329 -8.04 23.11 -12.09
N VAL A 330 -9.09 23.93 -12.03
CA VAL A 330 -10.48 23.50 -12.25
C VAL A 330 -10.73 23.32 -13.76
N PRO A 331 -11.42 22.24 -14.19
CA PRO A 331 -11.78 22.05 -15.60
C PRO A 331 -12.65 23.19 -16.13
N ALA A 332 -12.49 23.50 -17.42
CA ALA A 332 -13.28 24.55 -18.08
C ALA A 332 -14.78 24.20 -18.05
N PRO A 333 -15.67 25.20 -17.83
CA PRO A 333 -17.11 24.97 -17.92
C PRO A 333 -17.50 24.60 -19.37
N SER A 334 -18.45 23.68 -19.51
CA SER A 334 -19.00 23.28 -20.81
C SER A 334 -19.76 24.43 -21.46
N CYS A 335 -19.23 24.94 -22.58
CA CYS A 335 -19.83 26.04 -23.33
C CYS A 335 -20.59 25.57 -24.58
N PRO A 336 -21.71 26.22 -24.95
CA PRO A 336 -22.38 25.99 -26.23
C PRO A 336 -21.45 26.23 -27.42
N SER A 337 -21.77 25.64 -28.57
CA SER A 337 -21.04 25.91 -29.82
C SER A 337 -20.95 27.41 -30.13
N ASN A 338 -19.79 27.87 -30.60
CA ASN A 338 -19.46 29.27 -30.92
C ASN A 338 -19.31 30.19 -29.69
N THR A 339 -19.00 29.61 -28.52
CA THR A 339 -18.67 30.36 -27.31
C THR A 339 -17.47 29.74 -26.61
N THR A 340 -16.66 30.57 -25.98
CA THR A 340 -15.44 30.20 -25.25
C THR A 340 -15.61 30.53 -23.78
N ALA A 341 -15.15 29.65 -22.89
CA ALA A 341 -15.24 29.89 -21.45
C ALA A 341 -14.47 31.17 -21.05
N GLY A 342 -15.13 32.05 -20.32
CA GLY A 342 -14.57 33.32 -19.87
C GLY A 342 -13.60 33.13 -18.71
N VAL A 343 -12.54 33.93 -18.70
CA VAL A 343 -11.46 33.91 -17.71
C VAL A 343 -11.25 35.29 -17.13
N LYS A 344 -11.21 35.37 -15.80
CA LYS A 344 -10.90 36.59 -15.04
C LYS A 344 -9.94 36.23 -13.92
N ASN A 345 -8.89 37.04 -13.74
CA ASN A 345 -7.82 36.79 -12.77
C ASN A 345 -7.17 35.40 -12.89
N GLY A 346 -7.15 34.80 -14.09
CA GLY A 346 -6.62 33.46 -14.33
C GLY A 346 -7.54 32.31 -13.93
N CYS A 347 -8.77 32.58 -13.47
CA CYS A 347 -9.77 31.56 -13.13
C CYS A 347 -10.97 31.62 -14.07
N TRP A 348 -11.65 30.49 -14.26
CA TRP A 348 -12.90 30.43 -15.02
C TRP A 348 -13.99 31.27 -14.34
N THR A 349 -14.70 32.10 -15.11
CA THR A 349 -15.81 32.93 -14.60
C THR A 349 -17.15 32.17 -14.56
N GLY A 350 -17.20 30.98 -15.15
CA GLY A 350 -18.43 30.22 -15.38
C GLY A 350 -19.25 30.70 -16.59
N TYR A 351 -18.78 31.73 -17.31
CA TYR A 351 -19.44 32.26 -18.50
C TYR A 351 -18.90 31.69 -19.79
N CYS A 352 -19.70 31.80 -20.83
CA CYS A 352 -19.28 31.55 -22.19
C CYS A 352 -19.37 32.85 -23.00
N ILE A 353 -18.21 33.37 -23.40
CA ILE A 353 -18.07 34.56 -24.24
C ILE A 353 -18.30 34.13 -25.69
N PRO A 354 -19.18 34.79 -26.47
CA PRO A 354 -19.29 34.52 -27.89
C PRO A 354 -17.92 34.62 -28.57
N ASP A 355 -17.57 33.66 -29.42
CA ASP A 355 -16.23 33.64 -30.03
C ASP A 355 -15.94 34.91 -30.86
N ALA A 356 -16.99 35.54 -31.39
CA ALA A 356 -16.92 36.83 -32.09
C ALA A 356 -16.59 38.03 -31.18
N ALA A 357 -16.82 37.91 -29.87
CA ALA A 357 -16.48 38.89 -28.85
C ALA A 357 -15.09 38.63 -28.24
N CYS A 358 -14.50 37.46 -28.47
CA CYS A 358 -13.12 37.18 -28.12
C CYS A 358 -12.19 37.87 -29.13
N PRO A 359 -11.41 38.89 -28.72
CA PRO A 359 -10.37 39.42 -29.59
C PRO A 359 -9.38 38.30 -29.86
N GLN A 360 -9.45 37.74 -31.06
CA GLN A 360 -8.52 36.71 -31.49
C GLN A 360 -7.13 37.31 -31.45
N VAL A 361 -6.27 36.74 -30.61
CA VAL A 361 -4.85 37.08 -30.61
C VAL A 361 -4.36 36.89 -32.05
N PRO A 362 -3.69 37.86 -32.69
CA PRO A 362 -3.17 37.65 -34.04
C PRO A 362 -2.24 36.42 -34.03
N CYS A 363 -2.23 35.61 -35.11
CA CYS A 363 -1.43 34.38 -35.16
C CYS A 363 0.04 34.67 -34.79
N GLU A 364 0.54 35.83 -35.18
CA GLU A 364 1.90 36.31 -34.95
C GLU A 364 2.26 36.51 -33.47
N ALA A 365 1.26 36.62 -32.59
CA ALA A 365 1.45 36.72 -31.14
C ALA A 365 1.37 35.36 -30.41
N VAL A 366 1.12 34.26 -31.13
CA VAL A 366 1.14 32.90 -30.56
C VAL A 366 2.59 32.40 -30.48
N THR A 367 3.07 32.15 -29.27
CA THR A 367 4.49 31.82 -29.01
C THR A 367 4.78 30.34 -28.81
N THR A 368 3.76 29.47 -28.81
CA THR A 368 3.93 28.02 -28.65
C THR A 368 3.32 27.24 -29.81
N GLU A 369 3.98 26.14 -30.18
CA GLU A 369 3.55 25.28 -31.29
C GLU A 369 2.17 24.68 -31.06
N ALA A 370 1.90 24.20 -29.85
CA ALA A 370 0.62 23.60 -29.49
C ALA A 370 -0.54 24.60 -29.61
N ALA A 371 -0.35 25.85 -29.17
CA ALA A 371 -1.37 26.89 -29.32
C ALA A 371 -1.56 27.30 -30.78
N CYS A 372 -0.51 27.26 -31.60
CA CYS A 372 -0.60 27.55 -33.03
C CYS A 372 -1.39 26.45 -33.79
N LEU A 373 -1.08 25.18 -33.52
CA LEU A 373 -1.77 24.02 -34.11
C LEU A 373 -3.24 23.91 -33.66
N GLY A 374 -3.59 24.47 -32.51
CA GLY A 374 -4.96 24.53 -32.02
C GLY A 374 -5.87 25.52 -32.76
N ARG A 375 -5.32 26.34 -33.67
CA ARG A 375 -6.05 27.39 -34.39
C ARG A 375 -6.10 27.08 -35.88
N MET A 376 -7.30 26.89 -36.42
CA MET A 376 -7.50 26.51 -37.83
C MET A 376 -7.09 27.62 -38.82
N GLU A 377 -7.02 28.87 -38.36
CA GLU A 377 -6.64 30.04 -39.14
C GLU A 377 -5.13 30.33 -39.13
N CYS A 378 -4.35 29.60 -38.31
CA CYS A 378 -2.93 29.80 -38.18
C CYS A 378 -2.12 28.60 -38.71
N THR A 379 -0.87 28.84 -39.08
CA THR A 379 0.08 27.82 -39.52
C THR A 379 1.40 27.99 -38.78
N PRO A 380 1.94 26.91 -38.17
CA PRO A 380 3.24 26.96 -37.54
C PRO A 380 4.33 27.09 -38.59
N VAL A 381 5.22 28.04 -38.39
CA VAL A 381 6.45 28.20 -39.15
C VAL A 381 7.57 27.62 -38.31
N TYR A 382 8.25 26.61 -38.86
CA TYR A 382 9.42 26.01 -38.25
C TYR A 382 10.68 26.62 -38.82
N THR A 383 11.71 26.78 -37.98
CA THR A 383 13.08 27.09 -38.41
C THR A 383 14.00 25.97 -37.95
N GLY A 384 14.96 25.59 -38.78
CA GLY A 384 15.89 24.50 -38.49
C GLY A 384 16.01 23.50 -39.64
N SER A 385 16.73 22.41 -39.41
CA SER A 385 17.30 21.60 -40.49
C SER A 385 16.28 20.66 -41.11
N ASP A 386 15.88 21.02 -42.32
CA ASP A 386 15.41 20.18 -43.40
C ASP A 386 16.56 19.31 -43.98
N CYS A 387 16.20 18.21 -44.62
CA CYS A 387 17.09 17.13 -45.05
C CYS A 387 18.10 17.52 -46.12
N THR A 388 19.32 16.98 -46.01
CA THR A 388 20.29 17.02 -47.12
C THR A 388 20.59 15.61 -47.60
N CYS A 389 20.63 15.41 -48.91
CA CYS A 389 20.71 14.10 -49.56
C CYS A 389 21.95 13.93 -50.43
N ASP A 390 22.56 12.75 -50.33
CA ASP A 390 23.59 12.27 -51.26
C ASP A 390 23.33 10.80 -51.69
N PRO A 391 24.09 10.24 -52.65
CA PRO A 391 23.93 8.85 -53.12
C PRO A 391 24.21 7.76 -52.06
N SER A 392 24.82 8.11 -50.94
CA SER A 392 25.16 7.28 -49.79
C SER A 392 24.16 7.44 -48.62
N GLY A 393 23.32 8.46 -48.63
CA GLY A 393 22.20 8.63 -47.70
C GLY A 393 21.79 10.10 -47.53
N CYS A 394 20.59 10.30 -46.98
CA CYS A 394 20.12 11.60 -46.53
C CYS A 394 20.10 11.63 -45.00
N THR A 395 20.38 12.79 -44.41
CA THR A 395 20.16 13.01 -42.98
C THR A 395 19.42 14.32 -42.72
N CYS A 396 18.49 14.21 -41.79
CA CYS A 396 17.58 15.23 -41.29
C CYS A 396 17.17 14.75 -39.89
N THR A 397 16.70 15.58 -38.96
CA THR A 397 15.94 16.82 -39.04
C THR A 397 16.09 17.45 -37.66
N SER A 398 16.18 18.77 -37.55
CA SER A 398 15.84 19.44 -36.29
C SER A 398 15.09 20.71 -36.62
N GLN A 399 13.78 20.60 -36.75
CA GLN A 399 12.89 21.74 -36.89
C GLN A 399 12.47 22.18 -35.49
N ALA A 400 12.79 23.43 -35.13
CA ALA A 400 12.26 24.08 -33.95
C ALA A 400 11.09 24.97 -34.39
N PHE A 401 9.98 24.95 -33.66
CA PHE A 401 8.91 25.91 -33.86
C PHE A 401 9.48 27.33 -33.75
N SER A 402 9.27 28.14 -34.78
CA SER A 402 9.80 29.51 -34.85
C SER A 402 8.75 30.53 -34.47
N ARG A 403 7.58 30.46 -35.10
CA ARG A 403 6.47 31.40 -34.94
C ARG A 403 5.21 30.83 -35.58
N CYS A 404 4.10 31.52 -35.39
CA CYS A 404 2.82 31.17 -35.97
C CYS A 404 2.38 32.32 -36.92
N GLU A 405 1.87 31.99 -38.10
CA GLU A 405 1.44 32.98 -39.11
C GLU A 405 0.01 32.69 -39.58
N SER A 406 -0.71 33.71 -40.06
CA SER A 406 -2.07 33.54 -40.59
C SER A 406 -2.07 33.02 -42.04
N TRP A 407 -3.08 32.22 -42.42
CA TRP A 407 -3.15 31.59 -43.76
C TRP A 407 -3.56 32.55 -44.90
N LEU A 408 -3.90 33.80 -44.57
CA LEU A 408 -4.46 34.77 -45.50
C LEU A 408 -3.45 35.90 -45.75
N LEU A 409 -2.59 35.71 -46.75
CA LEU A 409 -1.88 36.79 -47.45
C LEU A 409 -2.46 36.98 -48.85
#